data_AF-A0A5E5QSH8-F1
#
_entry.id   AF-A0A5E5QSH8-F1
#
_cell.length_a   1.000
_cell.length_b   1.000
_cell.length_c   1.000
_cell.angle_alpha   90.00
_cell.angle_beta   90.00
_cell.angle_gamma   90.00
#
_symmetry.space_group_name_H-M   'P 1'
#
loop_
_entity.id
_entity.type
_entity.pdbx_description
1 polymer ?
#
loop_
_entity_poly.entity_id
_entity_poly.type
_entity_poly.pdbx_seq_one_letter_code
_entity_poly.pdbx_strand_id
1 'polypeptide(L)' 'MNKEQLQVLLMESLVSLKTQGMLEKIPENIRLDHSKDKTQGDFASN' A
#
# COMPACT_ATOMS: atom_id res chain seq x y z
N MET A 1 4.68 6.14 12.60
CA MET A 1 3.56 5.57 11.83
C MET A 1 3.48 4.09 12.19
N ASN A 2 2.34 3.58 12.64
CA ASN A 2 2.19 2.13 12.85
C ASN A 2 1.78 1.44 11.53
N LYS A 3 1.97 0.12 11.43
CA LYS A 3 1.68 -0.68 10.22
C LYS A 3 0.23 -0.47 9.73
N GLU A 4 -0.72 -0.39 10.67
CA GLU A 4 -2.14 -0.22 10.39
C GLU A 4 -2.44 1.12 9.73
N GLN A 5 -1.88 2.22 10.22
CA GLN A 5 -1.99 3.54 9.60
C GLN A 5 -1.42 3.55 8.19
N LEU A 6 -0.28 2.88 7.98
CA LEU A 6 0.31 2.77 6.64
C LEU A 6 -0.58 1.98 5.68
N GLN A 7 -1.23 0.92 6.16
CA GLN A 7 -2.19 0.14 5.37
C GLN A 7 -3.42 0.97 5.00
N VAL A 8 -3.95 1.77 5.93
CA VAL A 8 -5.08 2.68 5.65
C VAL A 8 -4.68 3.70 4.58
N LEU A 9 -3.54 4.36 4.76
CA LEU A 9 -3.06 5.37 3.81
C LEU A 9 -2.81 4.80 2.41
N LEU A 10 -2.27 3.58 2.34
CA LEU A 10 -2.08 2.87 1.07
C LEU A 10 -3.42 2.63 0.37
N MET A 11 -4.43 2.16 1.10
CA MET A 11 -5.76 1.93 0.53
C MET A 11 -6.42 3.23 0.07
N GLU A 12 -6.35 4.31 0.86
CA GLU A 12 -6.86 5.62 0.48
C GLU A 12 -6.18 6.16 -0.78
N SER A 13 -4.87 5.98 -0.89
CA SER A 13 -4.08 6.39 -2.07
C SER A 13 -4.52 5.64 -3.33
N LEU A 14 -4.75 4.33 -3.23
CA LEU A 14 -5.21 3.51 -4.35
C LEU A 14 -6.65 3.86 -4.78
N VAL A 15 -7.53 4.16 -3.82
CA VAL A 15 -8.86 4.69 -4.11
C VAL A 15 -8.74 6.01 -4.86
N SER A 16 -7.88 6.92 -4.40
CA SER A 16 -7.65 8.21 -5.06
C SER A 16 -7.19 8.02 -6.51
N LEU A 17 -6.20 7.17 -6.76
CA LEU A 17 -5.70 6.88 -8.10
C LEU A 17 -6.79 6.28 -9.02
N LYS A 18 -7.65 5.40 -8.49
CA LYS A 18 -8.81 4.89 -9.25
C LYS A 18 -9.80 6.00 -9.57
N THR A 19 -10.14 6.87 -8.61
CA THR A 19 -11.07 7.99 -8.86
C THR A 19 -10.54 9.00 -9.88
N GLN A 20 -9.22 9.12 -10.00
CA GLN A 20 -8.56 9.94 -11.02
C GLN A 20 -8.48 9.26 -12.40
N GLY A 21 -8.97 8.02 -12.54
CA GLY A 21 -8.87 7.24 -13.77
C GLY A 21 -7.46 6.71 -14.06
N MET A 22 -6.52 6.82 -13.12
CA MET A 22 -5.15 6.32 -13.26
C MET A 22 -5.06 4.81 -13.04
N LEU A 23 -6.04 4.24 -12.33
CA LEU A 23 -6.20 2.80 -12.15
C LEU A 23 -7.59 2.38 -12.61
N GLU A 24 -7.66 1.34 -13.45
CA GLU A 24 -8.94 0.73 -13.85
C GLU A 24 -9.62 0.02 -12.67
N LYS A 25 -8.82 -0.63 -11.81
CA LYS A 25 -9.29 -1.33 -10.61
C LYS A 25 -8.28 -1.23 -9.47
N ILE A 26 -8.79 -1.35 -8.25
CA ILE A 26 -7.97 -1.47 -7.05
C ILE A 26 -7.51 -2.94 -6.96
N PRO A 27 -6.23 -3.23 -6.71
CA PRO A 27 -5.77 -4.59 -6.50
C PRO A 27 -6.43 -5.21 -5.25
N GLU A 28 -6.89 -6.45 -5.39
CA GLU A 28 -7.45 -7.23 -4.28
C GLU A 28 -6.31 -7.93 -3.53
N ASN A 29 -6.39 -7.97 -2.19
CA ASN A 29 -5.41 -8.63 -1.30
C ASN A 29 -4.03 -7.96 -1.15
N ILE A 30 -3.98 -6.64 -1.09
CA ILE A 30 -2.74 -5.91 -0.75
C ILE A 30 -2.42 -6.09 0.72
N ARG A 31 -1.22 -6.59 1.00
CA ARG A 31 -0.69 -6.81 2.34
C ARG A 31 0.62 -6.07 2.49
N LEU A 32 0.72 -5.25 3.52
CA LEU A 32 2.01 -4.76 4.00
C LEU A 32 2.59 -5.74 5.00
N ASP A 33 3.89 -5.97 4.92
CA ASP A 33 4.66 -6.73 5.91
C ASP A 33 5.99 -6.03 6.17
N HIS A 34 6.62 -6.35 7.30
CA HIS A 34 7.96 -5.83 7.58
C HIS A 34 8.94 -6.35 6.53
N SER A 35 9.71 -5.43 5.94
CA SER A 35 10.75 -5.82 5.01
C SER A 35 11.80 -6.68 5.72
N LYS A 36 12.20 -7.78 5.08
CA LYS A 36 13.36 -8.58 5.50
C LYS A 36 14.66 -8.07 4.88
N ASP A 37 14.55 -7.27 3.83
CA ASP A 37 15.68 -6.67 3.15
C ASP A 37 16.02 -5.32 3.81
N LYS A 38 17.22 -5.25 4.39
CA LYS A 38 17.73 -4.05 5.08
C LYS A 38 18.12 -2.93 4.11
N THR A 39 18.16 -3.21 2.81
CA THR A 39 18.36 -2.19 1.78
C THR A 39 17.06 -1.51 1.36
N GLN A 40 15.92 -2.05 1.77
CA GLN A 40 14.59 -1.48 1.57
C GLN A 40 14.10 -0.74 2.82
N GLY A 41 13.00 -0.01 2.69
CA GLY A 41 12.31 0.60 3.84
C GLY A 41 11.73 -0.43 4.81
N ASP A 42 11.21 0.04 5.95
CA ASP A 42 10.74 -0.82 7.05
C ASP A 42 9.59 -1.77 6.69
N PHE A 43 8.83 -1.46 5.64
CA PHE A 43 7.68 -2.22 5.17
C PHE A 43 7.72 -2.43 3.65
N ALA A 44 7.21 -3.57 3.19
CA ALA A 44 7.02 -3.90 1.78
C ALA A 44 5.59 -4.41 1.56
N SER A 45 5.03 -4.11 0.39
CA SER A 45 3.80 -4.74 -0.08
C SER A 45 4.11 -6.02 -0.87
N ASN A 46 3.13 -6.93 -0.97
CA ASN A 46 3.20 -8.13 -1.79
C ASN A 46 3.13 -7.87 -3.30
#